data_AF-A0A2E6RL58-F1
#
_entry.id   AF-A0A2E6RL58-F1
#
_cell.length_a   1.000
_cell.length_b   1.000
_cell.length_c   1.000
_cell.angle_alpha   90.00
_cell.angle_beta   90.00
_cell.angle_gamma   90.00
#
_symmetry.space_group_name_H-M   'P 1'
#
loop_
_entity.id
_entity.type
_entity.pdbx_description
1 polymer ?
#
loop_
_entity_poly.entity_id
_entity_poly.type
_entity_poly.pdbx_seq_one_letter_code
_entity_poly.pdbx_strand_id
1 'polypeptide(L)'
;MMSLFFSGCSITWGDELKDRHNERFSTLVSNHYKSQHTNLSECGISNDCIVRNSINYLQNNKADIAVIQYTVTSRIEYYVENGDPLSWTPQRVSSMKQRYYYTRVYNDVLGNENLWKNIFLFDSFCKSIGQKYVSIIADHYEPTLRRPEKFYRNKIGYWRSLCKDYKPVWTHMDLFKHTRDNPNYYANGLDGGHPSAEGHKAIANKIIELIDAI
;
A
#
# COMPACT_ATOMS: atom_id res chain seq x y z
N MET A 1 -18.83 -14.41 13.18
CA MET A 1 -17.36 -14.49 13.06
C MET A 1 -16.95 -13.34 12.16
N MET A 2 -15.95 -12.56 12.55
CA MET A 2 -15.50 -11.41 11.77
C MET A 2 -14.99 -11.87 10.40
N SER A 3 -15.26 -11.12 9.33
CA SER A 3 -14.68 -11.32 8.00
C SER A 3 -13.72 -10.17 7.66
N LEU A 4 -12.49 -10.53 7.28
CA LEU A 4 -11.45 -9.56 6.93
C LEU A 4 -11.15 -9.58 5.43
N PHE A 5 -10.94 -8.40 4.87
CA PHE A 5 -10.48 -8.23 3.50
C PHE A 5 -9.11 -7.54 3.49
N PHE A 6 -8.16 -8.07 2.73
CA PHE A 6 -6.82 -7.50 2.58
C PHE A 6 -6.52 -7.24 1.11
N SER A 7 -5.93 -6.09 0.81
CA SER A 7 -5.40 -5.76 -0.51
C SER A 7 -4.14 -4.92 -0.42
N GLY A 8 -3.25 -5.07 -1.38
CA GLY A 8 -1.96 -4.40 -1.41
C GLY A 8 -1.01 -5.00 -2.42
N CYS A 9 0.28 -4.69 -2.29
CA CYS A 9 1.30 -5.19 -3.21
C CYS A 9 2.05 -6.42 -2.66
N SER A 10 3.30 -6.59 -3.08
CA SER A 10 4.20 -7.67 -2.64
C SER A 10 4.36 -7.81 -1.12
N ILE A 11 4.28 -6.71 -0.36
CA ILE A 11 4.34 -6.74 1.11
C ILE A 11 3.08 -7.39 1.70
N THR A 12 1.90 -7.16 1.12
CA THR A 12 0.67 -7.83 1.56
C THR A 12 0.60 -9.27 1.11
N TRP A 13 1.23 -9.55 -0.03
CA TRP A 13 1.38 -10.90 -0.58
C TRP A 13 2.30 -11.77 0.28
N GLY A 14 3.35 -11.16 0.85
CA GLY A 14 4.43 -11.84 1.58
C GLY A 14 5.45 -12.45 0.63
N ASP A 15 5.88 -11.70 -0.40
CA ASP A 15 6.78 -12.16 -1.48
C ASP A 15 8.15 -12.64 -0.96
N GLU A 16 8.57 -12.08 0.16
CA GLU A 16 9.85 -12.29 0.81
C GLU A 16 9.83 -13.38 1.89
N LEU A 17 8.63 -13.87 2.26
CA LEU A 17 8.46 -14.84 3.33
C LEU A 17 8.67 -16.27 2.83
N LYS A 18 9.31 -17.09 3.68
CA LYS A 18 9.47 -18.53 3.40
C LYS A 18 8.14 -19.26 3.49
N ASP A 19 7.34 -18.96 4.51
CA ASP A 19 5.98 -19.47 4.66
C ASP A 19 4.97 -18.33 4.65
N ARG A 20 4.80 -17.72 3.47
CA ARG A 20 3.89 -16.58 3.30
C ARG A 20 2.46 -16.87 3.75
N HIS A 21 2.00 -18.12 3.71
CA HIS A 21 0.61 -18.44 4.05
C HIS A 21 0.37 -18.33 5.56
N ASN A 22 1.37 -18.62 6.38
CA ASN A 22 1.28 -18.54 7.84
C ASN A 22 1.92 -17.27 8.43
N GLU A 23 2.93 -16.70 7.78
CA GLU A 23 3.74 -15.61 8.35
C GLU A 23 3.31 -14.21 7.89
N ARG A 24 2.58 -14.08 6.77
CA ARG A 24 2.18 -12.75 6.28
C ARG A 24 1.20 -12.09 7.24
N PHE A 25 1.27 -10.77 7.32
CA PHE A 25 0.50 -10.00 8.30
C PHE A 25 -1.01 -10.23 8.19
N SER A 26 -1.55 -10.47 6.99
CA SER A 26 -2.99 -10.76 6.83
C SER A 26 -3.41 -12.02 7.58
N THR A 27 -2.55 -13.06 7.59
CA THR A 27 -2.82 -14.30 8.32
C THR A 27 -2.67 -14.07 9.83
N LEU A 28 -1.64 -13.33 10.25
CA LEU A 28 -1.42 -13.03 11.66
C LEU A 28 -2.58 -12.24 12.28
N VAL A 29 -3.08 -11.22 11.58
CA VAL A 29 -4.26 -10.43 12.01
C VAL A 29 -5.50 -11.33 12.07
N SER A 30 -5.71 -12.19 11.07
CA SER A 30 -6.88 -13.07 11.02
C SER A 30 -6.88 -14.13 12.12
N ASN A 31 -5.70 -14.66 12.45
CA ASN A 31 -5.53 -15.57 13.58
C ASN A 31 -5.85 -14.90 14.93
N HIS A 32 -5.46 -13.63 15.09
CA HIS A 32 -5.78 -12.86 16.30
C HIS A 32 -7.29 -12.77 16.54
N TYR A 33 -8.07 -12.45 15.50
CA TYR A 33 -9.53 -12.33 15.59
C TYR A 33 -10.29 -13.65 15.40
N LYS A 34 -9.59 -14.78 15.21
CA LYS A 34 -10.17 -16.09 14.86
C LYS A 34 -11.14 -15.96 13.66
N SER A 35 -10.74 -15.16 12.67
CA SER A 35 -11.53 -14.82 11.49
C SER A 35 -11.00 -15.50 10.23
N GLN A 36 -11.89 -15.65 9.25
CA GLN A 36 -11.48 -15.93 7.88
C GLN A 36 -11.11 -14.62 7.18
N HIS A 37 -10.21 -14.69 6.19
CA HIS A 37 -9.88 -13.54 5.37
C HIS A 37 -9.77 -13.84 3.89
N THR A 38 -10.07 -12.82 3.09
CA THR A 38 -9.75 -12.79 1.65
C THR A 38 -8.58 -11.85 1.44
N ASN A 39 -7.55 -12.27 0.70
CA ASN A 39 -6.40 -11.45 0.37
C ASN A 39 -6.26 -11.37 -1.16
N LEU A 40 -6.50 -10.18 -1.73
CA LEU A 40 -6.38 -9.88 -3.17
C LEU A 40 -5.10 -9.10 -3.52
N SER A 41 -4.06 -9.23 -2.71
CA SER A 41 -2.79 -8.60 -3.04
C SER A 41 -2.08 -9.31 -4.19
N GLU A 42 -1.22 -8.58 -4.88
CA GLU A 42 -0.38 -9.11 -5.96
C GLU A 42 0.99 -8.41 -5.97
N CYS A 43 2.03 -9.11 -6.44
CA CYS A 43 3.37 -8.53 -6.49
C CYS A 43 3.48 -7.46 -7.58
N GLY A 44 4.04 -6.31 -7.22
CA GLY A 44 4.39 -5.25 -8.20
C GLY A 44 3.23 -4.38 -8.69
N ILE A 45 2.00 -4.57 -8.19
CA ILE A 45 0.85 -3.75 -8.61
C ILE A 45 0.92 -2.32 -8.07
N SER A 46 0.27 -1.39 -8.76
CA SER A 46 0.19 0.05 -8.43
C SER A 46 -0.94 0.36 -7.44
N ASN A 47 -0.94 1.59 -6.92
CA ASN A 47 -2.04 2.08 -6.09
C ASN A 47 -3.38 2.13 -6.86
N ASP A 48 -3.36 2.44 -8.15
CA ASP A 48 -4.56 2.40 -9.01
C ASP A 48 -5.16 0.98 -9.06
N CYS A 49 -4.33 -0.04 -9.28
CA CYS A 49 -4.77 -1.44 -9.34
C CYS A 49 -5.28 -1.93 -7.98
N ILE A 50 -4.56 -1.61 -6.89
CA ILE A 50 -4.98 -1.95 -5.52
C ILE A 50 -6.39 -1.42 -5.25
N VAL A 51 -6.63 -0.13 -5.52
CA VAL A 51 -7.93 0.50 -5.25
C VAL A 51 -9.01 -0.06 -6.18
N ARG A 52 -8.73 -0.18 -7.48
CA ARG A 52 -9.68 -0.73 -8.47
C ARG A 52 -10.12 -2.15 -8.11
N ASN A 53 -9.18 -3.04 -7.81
CA ASN A 53 -9.49 -4.43 -7.42
C ASN A 53 -10.26 -4.48 -6.10
N SER A 54 -9.90 -3.62 -5.14
CA SER A 54 -10.57 -3.56 -3.82
C SER A 54 -12.01 -3.08 -3.94
N ILE A 55 -12.26 -2.03 -4.72
CA ILE A 55 -13.61 -1.52 -4.99
C ILE A 55 -14.44 -2.59 -5.70
N ASN A 56 -13.92 -3.20 -6.77
CA ASN A 56 -14.63 -4.24 -7.52
C ASN A 56 -15.03 -5.42 -6.64
N TYR A 57 -14.16 -5.82 -5.71
CA TYR A 57 -14.47 -6.87 -4.75
C TYR A 57 -15.55 -6.42 -3.75
N LEU A 58 -15.35 -5.28 -3.08
CA LEU A 58 -16.23 -4.79 -2.01
C LEU A 58 -17.60 -4.31 -2.50
N GLN A 59 -17.78 -4.07 -3.80
CA GLN A 59 -19.09 -3.82 -4.39
C GLN A 59 -20.04 -5.02 -4.29
N ASN A 60 -19.48 -6.23 -4.36
CA ASN A 60 -20.26 -7.48 -4.41
C ASN A 60 -20.03 -8.37 -3.19
N ASN A 61 -19.09 -8.01 -2.32
CA ASN A 61 -18.70 -8.78 -1.15
C ASN A 61 -18.66 -7.86 0.07
N LYS A 62 -19.12 -8.36 1.21
CA LYS A 62 -19.08 -7.62 2.47
C LYS A 62 -17.96 -8.14 3.36
N ALA A 63 -17.06 -7.26 3.76
CA ALA A 63 -16.11 -7.50 4.84
C ALA A 63 -16.52 -6.68 6.06
N ASP A 64 -16.32 -7.19 7.26
CA ASP A 64 -16.50 -6.36 8.46
C ASP A 64 -15.46 -5.24 8.47
N ILE A 65 -14.22 -5.54 8.09
CA ILE A 65 -13.14 -4.57 7.93
C ILE A 65 -12.28 -4.89 6.69
N ALA A 66 -12.01 -3.85 5.91
CA ALA A 66 -11.00 -3.86 4.86
C ALA A 66 -9.65 -3.34 5.37
N VAL A 67 -8.56 -3.95 4.94
CA VAL A 67 -7.19 -3.57 5.27
C VAL A 67 -6.44 -3.32 3.97
N ILE A 68 -6.06 -2.06 3.74
CA ILE A 68 -5.36 -1.64 2.51
C ILE A 68 -3.91 -1.29 2.81
N GLN A 69 -2.98 -1.90 2.10
CA GLN A 69 -1.59 -1.49 2.07
C GLN A 69 -1.30 -0.79 0.74
N TYR A 70 -1.19 0.53 0.77
CA TYR A 70 -0.75 1.32 -0.38
C TYR A 70 0.75 1.12 -0.63
N THR A 71 1.13 1.10 -1.90
CA THR A 71 2.51 0.83 -2.36
C THR A 71 3.27 2.12 -2.71
N VAL A 72 4.54 1.97 -3.09
CA VAL A 72 5.41 3.04 -3.56
C VAL A 72 4.77 3.88 -4.65
N THR A 73 5.02 5.19 -4.63
CA THR A 73 4.31 6.17 -5.47
C THR A 73 4.73 6.10 -6.94
N SER A 74 5.89 5.50 -7.18
CA SER A 74 6.46 5.31 -8.51
C SER A 74 5.78 4.21 -9.35
N ARG A 75 4.85 3.44 -8.77
CA ARG A 75 4.05 2.46 -9.52
C ARG A 75 2.71 3.07 -9.91
N ILE A 76 2.50 3.22 -11.22
CA ILE A 76 1.29 3.79 -11.82
C ILE A 76 0.73 2.76 -12.80
N GLU A 77 -0.60 2.62 -12.84
CA GLU A 77 -1.27 1.75 -13.83
C GLU A 77 -1.35 2.41 -15.20
N TYR A 78 -1.07 1.63 -16.25
CA TYR A 78 -1.28 2.02 -17.64
C TYR A 78 -2.10 0.95 -18.33
N TYR A 79 -2.73 1.32 -19.43
CA TYR A 79 -3.47 0.37 -20.26
C TYR A 79 -2.85 0.33 -21.66
N VAL A 80 -2.80 -0.85 -22.27
CA VAL A 80 -2.53 -0.97 -23.70
C VAL A 80 -3.83 -0.85 -24.51
N GLU A 81 -3.69 -0.81 -25.82
CA GLU A 81 -4.79 -0.55 -26.77
C GLU A 81 -5.96 -1.53 -26.64
N ASN A 82 -5.69 -2.77 -26.21
CA ASN A 82 -6.74 -3.78 -25.98
C ASN A 82 -7.47 -3.62 -24.63
N GLY A 83 -7.10 -2.64 -23.81
CA GLY A 83 -7.70 -2.39 -22.49
C GLY A 83 -7.09 -3.18 -21.34
N ASP A 84 -6.04 -3.97 -21.57
CA ASP A 84 -5.35 -4.70 -20.49
C ASP A 84 -4.41 -3.80 -19.70
N PRO A 85 -4.35 -3.96 -18.36
CA PRO A 85 -3.41 -3.22 -17.53
C PRO A 85 -1.97 -3.69 -17.77
N LEU A 86 -1.06 -2.72 -17.86
CA LEU A 86 0.38 -2.93 -17.91
C LEU A 86 0.96 -2.94 -16.50
N SER A 87 1.60 -4.04 -16.14
CA SER A 87 2.43 -4.11 -14.93
C SER A 87 3.80 -3.48 -15.20
N TRP A 88 3.89 -2.16 -15.04
CA TRP A 88 5.15 -1.42 -15.12
C TRP A 88 5.65 -1.06 -13.73
N THR A 89 6.91 -1.38 -13.46
CA THR A 89 7.58 -0.94 -12.23
C THR A 89 8.91 -0.30 -12.60
N PRO A 90 9.34 0.77 -11.91
CA PRO A 90 10.64 1.39 -12.17
C PRO A 90 11.80 0.43 -11.85
N GLN A 91 11.57 -0.59 -11.01
CA GLN A 91 12.57 -1.62 -10.70
C GLN A 91 12.79 -2.61 -11.86
N ARG A 92 11.86 -2.69 -12.82
CA ARG A 92 11.92 -3.63 -13.95
C ARG A 92 11.70 -2.93 -15.28
N VAL A 93 12.45 -1.84 -15.52
CA VAL A 93 12.45 -1.16 -16.82
C VAL A 93 13.14 -2.03 -17.87
N SER A 94 12.35 -2.65 -18.75
CA SER A 94 12.81 -3.56 -19.79
C SER A 94 12.64 -3.02 -21.21
N SER A 95 11.90 -1.92 -21.39
CA SER A 95 11.64 -1.32 -22.70
C SER A 95 12.02 0.16 -22.80
N MET A 96 12.32 0.63 -24.02
CA MET A 96 12.58 2.03 -24.29
C MET A 96 11.38 2.93 -23.93
N LYS A 97 10.15 2.42 -24.12
CA LYS A 97 8.91 3.12 -23.75
C LYS A 97 8.83 3.37 -22.24
N GLN A 98 9.08 2.34 -21.43
CA GLN A 98 9.13 2.47 -19.96
C GLN A 98 10.23 3.45 -19.54
N ARG A 99 11.43 3.31 -20.11
CA ARG A 99 12.55 4.22 -19.81
C ARG A 99 12.20 5.66 -20.13
N TYR A 100 11.62 5.92 -21.29
CA TYR A 100 11.20 7.25 -21.70
C TYR A 100 10.18 7.82 -20.71
N TYR A 101 9.17 7.04 -20.32
CA TYR A 101 8.20 7.46 -19.32
C TYR A 101 8.88 7.88 -18.00
N TYR A 102 9.67 7.00 -17.40
CA TYR A 102 10.28 7.28 -16.10
C TYR A 102 11.35 8.39 -16.11
N THR A 103 11.90 8.73 -17.29
CA THR A 103 12.92 9.78 -17.43
C THR A 103 12.39 11.11 -17.96
N ARG A 104 11.20 11.13 -18.58
CA ARG A 104 10.65 12.32 -19.26
C ARG A 104 9.27 12.74 -18.78
N VAL A 105 8.49 11.83 -18.20
CA VAL A 105 7.11 12.07 -17.81
C VAL A 105 6.93 11.94 -16.30
N TYR A 106 7.41 10.84 -15.73
CA TYR A 106 7.34 10.62 -14.30
C TYR A 106 8.14 11.67 -13.53
N ASN A 107 7.58 12.07 -12.39
CA ASN A 107 8.30 12.71 -11.30
C ASN A 107 7.59 12.35 -9.99
N ASP A 108 8.27 12.54 -8.86
CA ASP A 108 7.73 12.14 -7.56
C ASP A 108 6.50 12.95 -7.13
N VAL A 109 6.28 14.15 -7.70
CA VAL A 109 5.02 14.89 -7.52
C VAL A 109 3.87 14.14 -8.19
N LEU A 110 4.05 13.67 -9.43
CA LEU A 110 3.04 12.85 -10.13
C LEU A 110 2.73 11.56 -9.37
N GLY A 111 3.76 10.85 -8.90
CA GLY A 111 3.58 9.64 -8.08
C GLY A 111 2.78 9.92 -6.81
N ASN A 112 3.13 10.98 -6.08
CA ASN A 112 2.41 11.36 -4.86
C ASN A 112 0.96 11.73 -5.13
N GLU A 113 0.68 12.53 -6.15
CA GLU A 113 -0.70 12.86 -6.52
C GLU A 113 -1.49 11.60 -6.89
N ASN A 114 -0.85 10.60 -7.53
CA ASN A 114 -1.48 9.31 -7.79
C ASN A 114 -1.84 8.55 -6.50
N LEU A 115 -0.92 8.44 -5.54
CA LEU A 115 -1.19 7.82 -4.24
C LEU A 115 -2.36 8.51 -3.51
N TRP A 116 -2.29 9.83 -3.36
CA TRP A 116 -3.31 10.58 -2.62
C TRP A 116 -4.68 10.57 -3.30
N LYS A 117 -4.71 10.60 -4.64
CA LYS A 117 -5.94 10.38 -5.42
C LYS A 117 -6.54 9.02 -5.07
N ASN A 118 -5.73 7.96 -5.06
CA ASN A 118 -6.20 6.60 -4.76
C ASN A 118 -6.71 6.46 -3.31
N ILE A 119 -6.02 7.07 -2.34
CA ILE A 119 -6.51 7.16 -0.95
C ILE A 119 -7.88 7.86 -0.92
N PHE A 120 -8.01 9.01 -1.56
CA PHE A 120 -9.26 9.76 -1.61
C PHE A 120 -10.41 8.96 -2.24
N LEU A 121 -10.15 8.28 -3.36
CA LEU A 121 -11.15 7.48 -4.06
C LEU A 121 -11.62 6.29 -3.21
N PHE A 122 -10.68 5.56 -2.59
CA PHE A 122 -11.03 4.42 -1.75
C PHE A 122 -11.78 4.84 -0.49
N ASP A 123 -11.32 5.89 0.19
CA ASP A 123 -12.00 6.46 1.36
C ASP A 123 -13.43 6.90 1.01
N SER A 124 -13.58 7.63 -0.11
CA SER A 124 -14.90 8.09 -0.59
C SER A 124 -15.84 6.93 -0.90
N PHE A 125 -15.32 5.86 -1.52
CA PHE A 125 -16.08 4.64 -1.78
C PHE A 125 -16.48 3.94 -0.47
N CYS A 126 -15.55 3.72 0.45
CA CYS A 126 -15.84 3.08 1.73
C CYS A 126 -16.90 3.86 2.52
N LYS A 127 -16.81 5.19 2.56
CA LYS A 127 -17.81 6.07 3.17
C LYS A 127 -19.18 5.96 2.50
N SER A 128 -19.25 5.85 1.18
CA SER A 128 -20.53 5.78 0.46
C SER A 128 -21.28 4.48 0.69
N ILE A 129 -20.58 3.39 0.98
CA ILE A 129 -21.19 2.07 1.26
C ILE A 129 -21.17 1.68 2.75
N GLY A 130 -20.66 2.55 3.63
CA GLY A 130 -20.52 2.26 5.06
C GLY A 130 -19.49 1.16 5.39
N GLN A 131 -18.52 0.91 4.50
CA GLN A 131 -17.44 -0.04 4.74
C GLN A 131 -16.39 0.57 5.67
N LYS A 132 -16.13 -0.10 6.79
CA LYS A 132 -14.99 0.24 7.65
C LYS A 132 -13.68 -0.24 7.02
N TYR A 133 -12.63 0.57 7.12
CA TYR A 133 -11.31 0.16 6.68
C TYR A 133 -10.20 0.78 7.52
N VAL A 134 -9.05 0.10 7.55
CA VAL A 134 -7.78 0.63 8.03
C VAL A 134 -6.75 0.55 6.91
N SER A 135 -5.70 1.35 6.98
CA SER A 135 -4.67 1.31 5.93
C SER A 135 -3.29 1.68 6.43
N ILE A 136 -2.29 1.19 5.70
CA ILE A 136 -0.86 1.51 5.87
C ILE A 136 -0.26 1.87 4.52
N ILE A 137 0.88 2.57 4.53
CA ILE A 137 1.58 3.01 3.31
C ILE A 137 3.02 2.49 3.33
N ALA A 138 3.39 1.73 2.31
CA ALA A 138 4.79 1.36 2.06
C ALA A 138 5.54 2.55 1.44
N ASP A 139 6.10 3.40 2.29
CA ASP A 139 6.65 4.69 1.92
C ASP A 139 8.09 4.64 1.42
N HIS A 140 8.87 3.61 1.77
CA HIS A 140 10.26 3.44 1.37
C HIS A 140 11.11 4.73 1.49
N TYR A 141 10.83 5.57 2.50
CA TYR A 141 11.50 6.85 2.73
C TYR A 141 11.39 7.90 1.62
N GLU A 142 10.37 7.83 0.76
CA GLU A 142 10.20 8.75 -0.36
C GLU A 142 10.19 10.23 0.10
N PRO A 143 11.16 11.07 -0.37
CA PRO A 143 11.33 12.43 0.13
C PRO A 143 10.10 13.32 -0.03
N THR A 144 9.33 13.11 -1.09
CA THR A 144 8.13 13.86 -1.41
C THR A 144 6.99 13.59 -0.44
N LEU A 145 6.91 12.40 0.16
CA LEU A 145 5.94 12.08 1.23
C LEU A 145 6.36 12.73 2.55
N ARG A 146 7.66 12.78 2.83
CA ARG A 146 8.27 13.31 4.06
C ARG A 146 8.24 14.84 4.15
N ARG A 147 8.55 15.50 3.04
CA ARG A 147 8.75 16.95 2.94
C ARG A 147 8.00 17.51 1.73
N PRO A 148 6.68 17.29 1.63
CA PRO A 148 5.91 17.69 0.46
C PRO A 148 6.03 19.19 0.15
N GLU A 149 6.18 20.04 1.17
CA GLU A 149 6.31 21.49 1.03
C GLU A 149 7.47 21.91 0.12
N LYS A 150 8.54 21.11 0.06
CA LYS A 150 9.71 21.35 -0.80
C LYS A 150 9.43 21.09 -2.27
N PHE A 151 8.43 20.28 -2.58
CA PHE A 151 8.09 19.87 -3.94
C PHE A 151 6.83 20.57 -4.46
N TYR A 152 5.94 21.00 -3.57
CA TYR A 152 4.63 21.56 -3.90
C TYR A 152 4.52 23.08 -3.69
N ARG A 153 5.62 23.83 -3.82
CA ARG A 153 5.64 25.30 -3.64
C ARG A 153 4.92 25.73 -2.34
N ASN A 154 5.32 25.14 -1.21
CA ASN A 154 4.72 25.36 0.12
C ASN A 154 3.28 24.82 0.31
N LYS A 155 2.83 23.89 -0.54
CA LYS A 155 1.61 23.09 -0.30
C LYS A 155 1.98 21.67 0.12
N ILE A 156 0.99 20.87 0.51
CA ILE A 156 1.19 19.46 0.89
C ILE A 156 0.82 18.46 -0.23
N GLY A 157 0.27 18.94 -1.34
CA GLY A 157 -0.31 18.15 -2.43
C GLY A 157 -1.77 18.52 -2.66
N TYR A 158 -2.25 18.40 -3.91
CA TYR A 158 -3.62 18.77 -4.28
C TYR A 158 -4.60 17.72 -3.74
N TRP A 159 -4.41 16.45 -4.08
CA TRP A 159 -5.26 15.37 -3.55
C TRP A 159 -5.09 15.19 -2.05
N ARG A 160 -3.86 15.33 -1.52
CA ARG A 160 -3.63 15.23 -0.06
C ARG A 160 -4.46 16.23 0.73
N SER A 161 -4.67 17.43 0.20
CA SER A 161 -5.47 18.46 0.87
C SER A 161 -6.96 18.11 1.02
N LEU A 162 -7.44 17.12 0.25
CA LEU A 162 -8.80 16.59 0.32
C LEU A 162 -8.95 15.46 1.34
N CYS A 163 -7.86 14.81 1.75
CA CYS A 163 -7.82 13.70 2.70
C CYS A 163 -7.66 14.20 4.16
N LYS A 164 -8.45 15.17 4.60
CA LYS A 164 -8.23 15.88 5.88
C LYS A 164 -8.32 14.99 7.12
N ASP A 165 -9.22 14.02 7.10
CA ASP A 165 -9.46 13.11 8.24
C ASP A 165 -8.56 11.87 8.20
N TYR A 166 -7.81 11.70 7.11
CA TYR A 166 -6.97 10.53 6.92
C TYR A 166 -5.65 10.68 7.66
N LYS A 167 -5.38 9.76 8.59
CA LYS A 167 -4.13 9.68 9.35
C LYS A 167 -3.28 8.55 8.77
N PRO A 168 -2.26 8.84 7.94
CA PRO A 168 -1.42 7.81 7.36
C PRO A 168 -0.63 7.09 8.46
N VAL A 169 -0.49 5.78 8.30
CA VAL A 169 0.49 4.97 9.02
C VAL A 169 1.55 4.52 8.02
N TRP A 170 2.77 5.01 8.21
CA TRP A 170 3.89 4.78 7.32
C TRP A 170 4.67 3.54 7.78
N THR A 171 4.76 2.54 6.92
CA THR A 171 5.42 1.28 7.27
C THR A 171 6.88 1.49 7.67
N HIS A 172 7.64 2.26 6.88
CA HIS A 172 9.06 2.46 7.15
C HIS A 172 9.30 3.59 8.14
N MET A 173 8.59 4.71 8.03
CA MET A 173 8.82 5.84 8.92
C MET A 173 8.28 5.64 10.34
N ASP A 174 7.09 5.06 10.49
CA ASP A 174 6.45 4.93 11.81
C ASP A 174 6.76 3.59 12.46
N LEU A 175 6.66 2.50 11.70
CA LEU A 175 6.75 1.14 12.26
C LEU A 175 8.18 0.66 12.32
N PHE A 176 8.88 0.67 11.19
CA PHE A 176 10.20 0.05 11.14
C PHE A 176 11.32 1.00 11.56
N LYS A 177 11.16 2.31 11.33
CA LYS A 177 12.24 3.30 11.40
C LYS A 177 13.44 2.85 10.56
N HIS A 178 14.58 3.54 10.68
CA HIS A 178 15.75 3.26 9.86
C HIS A 178 16.23 1.81 9.99
N THR A 179 16.60 1.17 8.87
CA THR A 179 17.09 -0.22 8.86
C THR A 179 18.37 -0.42 9.69
N ARG A 180 19.15 0.64 9.90
CA ARG A 180 20.30 0.63 10.82
C ARG A 180 19.87 0.38 12.27
N ASP A 181 18.71 0.91 12.66
CA ASP A 181 18.24 0.88 14.04
C ASP A 181 17.39 -0.37 14.31
N ASN A 182 16.64 -0.84 13.30
CA ASN A 182 15.79 -2.03 13.39
C ASN A 182 16.01 -3.01 12.23
N PRO A 183 17.23 -3.56 12.06
CA PRO A 183 17.55 -4.43 10.93
C PRO A 183 16.68 -5.68 10.88
N ASN A 184 16.21 -6.15 12.04
CA ASN A 184 15.37 -7.34 12.15
C ASN A 184 14.01 -7.18 11.46
N TYR A 185 13.53 -5.97 11.17
CA TYR A 185 12.27 -5.75 10.46
C TYR A 185 12.39 -5.81 8.94
N TYR A 186 13.59 -5.90 8.39
CA TYR A 186 13.84 -5.86 6.95
C TYR A 186 14.28 -7.22 6.43
N ALA A 187 13.59 -7.72 5.40
CA ALA A 187 14.06 -8.88 4.66
C ALA A 187 15.30 -8.48 3.84
N ASN A 188 16.31 -9.35 3.78
CA ASN A 188 17.55 -9.11 3.02
C ASN A 188 18.37 -7.87 3.44
N GLY A 189 18.18 -7.35 4.66
CA GLY A 189 19.04 -6.30 5.24
C GLY A 189 18.78 -4.88 4.68
N LEU A 190 19.84 -4.06 4.60
CA LEU A 190 19.78 -2.61 4.27
C LEU A 190 19.16 -2.32 2.88
N ASP A 191 19.23 -3.25 1.95
CA ASP A 191 18.80 -3.07 0.56
C ASP A 191 17.40 -3.64 0.28
N GLY A 192 16.86 -4.47 1.17
CA GLY A 192 15.55 -5.10 1.00
C GLY A 192 14.47 -4.28 1.67
N GLY A 193 13.84 -3.37 0.91
CA GLY A 193 12.74 -2.55 1.41
C GLY A 193 11.47 -3.32 1.85
N HIS A 194 11.45 -4.65 1.73
CA HIS A 194 10.37 -5.52 2.17
C HIS A 194 10.55 -5.93 3.65
N PRO A 195 9.45 -6.18 4.39
CA PRO A 195 9.53 -6.64 5.77
C PRO A 195 10.03 -8.08 5.94
N SER A 196 10.80 -8.34 6.98
CA SER A 196 11.04 -9.71 7.44
C SER A 196 9.77 -10.31 8.07
N ALA A 197 9.81 -11.58 8.50
CA ALA A 197 8.78 -12.16 9.36
C ALA A 197 8.51 -11.32 10.63
N GLU A 198 9.53 -10.73 11.25
CA GLU A 198 9.34 -9.82 12.39
C GLU A 198 8.73 -8.47 11.95
N GLY A 199 9.09 -7.97 10.76
CA GLY A 199 8.44 -6.80 10.17
C GLY A 199 6.94 -7.03 9.90
N HIS A 200 6.58 -8.21 9.42
CA HIS A 200 5.19 -8.61 9.24
C HIS A 200 4.42 -8.69 10.56
N LYS A 201 5.04 -9.18 11.65
CA LYS A 201 4.45 -9.16 12.99
C LYS A 201 4.22 -7.73 13.47
N ALA A 202 5.17 -6.82 13.25
CA ALA A 202 5.03 -5.41 13.60
C ALA A 202 3.87 -4.73 12.83
N ILE A 203 3.76 -5.01 11.52
CA ILE A 203 2.62 -4.57 10.70
C ILE A 203 1.30 -5.13 11.25
N ALA A 204 1.25 -6.44 11.55
CA ALA A 204 0.04 -7.09 12.07
C ALA A 204 -0.42 -6.46 13.39
N ASN A 205 0.49 -6.26 14.35
CA ASN A 205 0.18 -5.61 15.62
C ASN A 205 -0.38 -4.21 15.42
N LYS A 206 0.19 -3.44 14.49
CA LYS A 206 -0.33 -2.10 14.20
C LYS A 206 -1.72 -2.15 13.58
N ILE A 207 -1.98 -3.08 12.66
CA ILE A 207 -3.30 -3.25 12.06
C ILE A 207 -4.33 -3.63 13.13
N ILE A 208 -4.00 -4.53 14.06
CA ILE A 208 -4.85 -4.89 15.20
C ILE A 208 -5.17 -3.64 16.05
N GLU A 209 -4.16 -2.84 16.41
CA GLU A 209 -4.34 -1.58 17.13
C GLU A 209 -5.31 -0.62 16.41
N LEU A 210 -5.17 -0.50 15.07
CA LEU A 210 -6.04 0.37 14.27
C LEU A 210 -7.47 -0.18 14.18
N ILE A 211 -7.63 -1.49 14.10
CA ILE A 211 -8.93 -2.16 14.06
C ILE A 211 -9.66 -1.99 15.40
N ASP A 212 -8.97 -2.18 16.51
CA ASP A 212 -9.56 -2.07 17.85
C ASP A 212 -9.99 -0.63 18.19
N ALA A 213 -9.51 0.35 17.44
CA ALA A 213 -9.82 1.76 17.61
C ALA A 213 -11.05 2.27 16.81
N ILE A 214 -11.70 1.43 15.99
CA ILE A 214 -12.79 1.85 15.06
C ILE A 214 -14.12 1.10 15.25
#